data_AF-A0A944KSC1-F1
#
_entry.id   AF-A0A944KSC1-F1
#
_cell.length_a   1.000
_cell.length_b   1.000
_cell.length_c   1.000
_cell.angle_alpha   90.00
_cell.angle_beta   90.00
_cell.angle_gamma   90.00
#
_symmetry.space_group_name_H-M   'P 1'
#
loop_
_entity.id
_entity.type
_entity.pdbx_description
1 polymer ?
#
loop_
_entity_poly.entity_id
_entity_poly.type
_entity_poly.pdbx_seq_one_letter_code
_entity_poly.pdbx_strand_id
1 'polypeptide(L)'
;MTEPRHTADTITDDALDQLYDRAAEGERLRLELANQRETYEDACQQIAAMHAAAVGEVTGPNRGVVEDVADVREAMLRAEQERDGAYRERAHFVAYLASLYPAHIGHTDPDAPDWAVVIVQTPAGQMSWHVTTRDMDLFEHVPRSYPSLPGWDGHTTDQKYERLRALTLRRKH
;
A
#
# COMPACT_ATOMS: atom_id res chain seq x y z
N MET A 1 61.25 -17.10 -55.02
CA MET A 1 60.88 -17.06 -53.59
C MET A 1 59.46 -17.56 -53.53
N THR A 2 59.30 -18.83 -53.16
CA THR A 2 58.03 -19.55 -53.21
C THR A 2 57.54 -19.64 -51.77
N GLU A 3 56.41 -19.02 -51.45
CA GLU A 3 55.80 -19.11 -50.12
C GLU A 3 55.44 -20.58 -49.82
N PRO A 4 55.72 -21.08 -48.61
CA PRO A 4 55.27 -22.40 -48.22
C PRO A 4 53.76 -22.35 -48.02
N ARG A 5 53.01 -23.07 -48.86
CA ARG A 5 51.60 -23.37 -48.61
C ARG A 5 51.52 -24.19 -47.33
N HIS A 6 50.91 -23.63 -46.29
CA HIS A 6 50.50 -24.39 -45.10
C HIS A 6 49.58 -25.53 -45.56
N THR A 7 50.07 -26.77 -45.47
CA THR A 7 49.26 -27.98 -45.61
C THR A 7 48.25 -28.00 -44.47
N ALA A 8 46.98 -28.27 -44.79
CA ALA A 8 45.92 -28.47 -43.82
C ALA A 8 46.44 -29.41 -42.71
N ASP A 9 46.54 -28.90 -41.49
CA ASP A 9 46.86 -29.70 -40.31
C ASP A 9 45.82 -30.83 -40.25
N THR A 10 46.29 -32.07 -40.24
CA THR A 10 45.42 -33.24 -40.12
C THR A 10 44.73 -33.14 -38.78
N ILE A 11 43.41 -32.88 -38.77
CA ILE A 11 42.59 -32.97 -37.57
C ILE A 11 42.85 -34.36 -36.97
N THR A 12 43.33 -34.40 -35.72
CA THR A 12 43.56 -35.66 -35.03
C THR A 12 42.21 -36.34 -34.78
N ASP A 13 42.17 -37.67 -34.78
CA ASP A 13 40.93 -38.42 -34.48
C ASP A 13 40.30 -37.96 -33.16
N ASP A 14 41.10 -37.62 -32.15
CA ASP A 14 40.62 -37.05 -30.88
C ASP A 14 39.94 -35.68 -31.02
N ALA A 15 40.46 -34.80 -31.89
CA ALA A 15 39.83 -33.52 -32.17
C ALA A 15 38.55 -33.67 -33.02
N LEU A 16 38.50 -34.70 -33.86
CA LEU A 16 37.32 -35.03 -34.65
C LEU A 16 36.20 -35.61 -33.75
N ASP A 17 36.54 -36.51 -32.82
CA ASP A 17 35.62 -37.07 -31.83
C ASP A 17 35.04 -35.95 -30.93
N GLN A 18 35.88 -35.03 -30.44
CA GLN A 18 35.42 -33.88 -29.65
C GLN A 18 34.45 -32.96 -30.43
N LEU A 19 34.62 -32.81 -31.75
CA LEU A 19 33.70 -32.03 -32.58
C LEU A 19 32.35 -32.74 -32.75
N TYR A 20 32.37 -34.06 -32.92
CA TYR A 20 31.14 -34.85 -32.99
C TYR A 20 30.38 -34.84 -31.66
N ASP A 21 31.06 -34.98 -30.53
CA ASP A 21 30.44 -34.91 -29.20
C ASP A 21 29.80 -33.55 -28.94
N ARG A 22 30.49 -32.45 -29.29
CA ARG A 22 29.93 -31.09 -29.17
C ARG A 22 28.75 -30.86 -30.10
N ALA A 23 28.76 -31.43 -31.31
CA ALA A 23 27.63 -31.34 -32.23
C ALA A 23 26.42 -32.10 -31.69
N ALA A 24 26.63 -33.30 -31.12
CA ALA A 24 25.59 -34.10 -30.49
C ALA A 24 25.02 -33.40 -29.24
N GLU A 25 25.87 -32.82 -28.40
CA GLU A 25 25.44 -32.03 -27.24
C GLU A 25 24.67 -30.77 -27.66
N GLY A 26 25.12 -30.07 -28.71
CA GLY A 26 24.43 -28.90 -29.26
C GLY A 26 23.02 -29.23 -29.76
N GLU A 27 22.85 -30.39 -30.40
CA GLU A 27 21.53 -30.85 -30.85
C GLU A 27 20.61 -31.21 -29.69
N ARG A 28 21.15 -31.90 -28.67
CA ARG A 28 20.42 -32.20 -27.43
C ARG A 28 19.93 -30.93 -26.74
N LEU A 29 20.79 -29.93 -26.58
CA LEU A 29 20.44 -28.67 -25.93
C LEU A 29 19.38 -27.89 -26.71
N ARG A 30 19.40 -27.94 -28.05
CA ARG A 30 18.36 -27.32 -28.89
C ARG A 30 17.00 -27.97 -28.69
N LEU A 31 16.96 -29.30 -28.64
CA LEU A 31 15.74 -30.05 -28.37
C LEU A 31 15.20 -29.76 -26.97
N GLU A 32 16.08 -29.70 -25.96
CA GLU A 32 15.69 -29.38 -24.59
C GLU A 32 15.15 -27.94 -24.49
N LEU A 33 15.80 -26.97 -25.13
CA LEU A 33 15.33 -25.58 -25.18
C LEU A 33 13.97 -25.46 -25.87
N ALA A 34 13.74 -26.21 -26.95
CA ALA A 34 12.46 -26.23 -27.65
C ALA A 34 11.35 -26.78 -26.73
N ASN A 35 11.59 -27.91 -26.06
CA ASN A 35 10.63 -28.50 -25.12
C ASN A 35 10.35 -27.58 -23.92
N GLN A 36 11.39 -26.94 -23.36
CA GLN A 36 11.22 -25.98 -22.27
C GLN A 36 10.37 -24.79 -22.70
N ARG A 37 10.59 -24.28 -23.92
CA ARG A 37 9.82 -23.17 -24.47
C ARG A 37 8.35 -23.54 -24.64
N GLU A 38 8.06 -24.70 -25.22
CA GLU A 38 6.69 -25.21 -25.38
C GLU A 38 6.00 -25.37 -24.02
N THR A 39 6.69 -25.98 -23.05
CA THR A 39 6.17 -26.17 -21.68
C THR A 39 5.86 -24.84 -21.00
N TYR A 40 6.71 -23.82 -21.20
CA TYR A 40 6.49 -22.49 -20.65
C TYR A 40 5.30 -21.78 -21.31
N GLU A 41 5.18 -21.86 -22.64
CA GLU A 41 4.06 -21.28 -23.39
C GLU A 41 2.72 -21.91 -22.96
N ASP A 42 2.67 -23.24 -22.78
CA ASP A 42 1.50 -23.95 -22.28
C ASP A 42 1.12 -23.52 -20.86
N ALA A 43 2.12 -23.42 -19.96
CA ALA A 43 1.89 -22.95 -18.59
C ALA A 43 1.33 -21.52 -18.57
N CYS A 44 1.85 -20.62 -19.41
CA CYS A 44 1.33 -19.26 -19.53
C CYS A 44 -0.12 -19.24 -20.03
N GLN A 45 -0.46 -20.07 -21.03
CA GLN A 45 -1.83 -20.18 -21.55
C GLN A 45 -2.79 -20.70 -20.47
N GLN A 46 -2.38 -21.71 -19.71
CA GLN A 46 -3.17 -22.27 -18.63
C GLN A 46 -3.45 -21.23 -17.53
N ILE A 47 -2.43 -20.48 -17.11
CA ILE A 47 -2.58 -19.41 -16.12
C ILE A 47 -3.52 -18.32 -16.64
N ALA A 48 -3.38 -17.92 -17.90
CA ALA A 48 -4.26 -16.92 -18.52
C ALA A 48 -5.71 -17.40 -18.58
N ALA A 49 -5.96 -18.67 -18.93
CA ALA A 49 -7.30 -19.26 -18.94
C ALA A 49 -7.91 -19.33 -17.52
N MET A 50 -7.11 -19.68 -16.51
CA MET A 50 -7.53 -19.64 -15.11
C MET A 50 -7.88 -18.22 -14.67
N HIS A 51 -7.07 -17.22 -15.03
CA HIS A 51 -7.36 -15.81 -14.73
C HIS A 51 -8.64 -15.32 -15.43
N ALA A 52 -8.83 -15.66 -16.70
CA ALA A 52 -10.05 -15.35 -17.44
C ALA A 52 -11.30 -15.93 -16.77
N ALA A 53 -11.23 -17.18 -16.32
CA ALA A 53 -12.33 -17.86 -15.65
C ALA A 53 -12.65 -17.24 -14.28
N ALA A 54 -11.65 -16.72 -13.57
CA ALA A 54 -11.81 -16.11 -12.25
C ALA A 54 -12.30 -14.65 -12.32
N VAL A 55 -11.81 -13.87 -13.29
CA VAL A 55 -11.97 -12.40 -13.33
C VAL A 55 -12.90 -11.94 -14.46
N GLY A 56 -13.24 -12.82 -15.40
CA GLY A 56 -14.11 -12.55 -16.55
C GLY A 56 -13.39 -11.90 -17.74
N GLU A 57 -12.12 -11.53 -17.59
CA GLU A 57 -11.28 -10.96 -18.64
C GLU A 57 -9.81 -11.39 -18.50
N VAL A 58 -9.10 -11.46 -19.63
CA VAL A 58 -7.63 -11.61 -19.64
C VAL A 58 -7.05 -10.22 -19.78
N THR A 59 -6.78 -9.59 -18.65
CA THR A 59 -6.00 -8.34 -18.60
C THR A 59 -4.59 -8.68 -18.19
N GLY A 60 -3.65 -8.45 -19.11
CA GLY A 60 -2.22 -8.50 -18.84
C GLY A 60 -1.72 -7.11 -18.46
N PRO A 61 -0.62 -7.01 -17.69
CA PRO A 61 0.01 -5.73 -17.43
C PRO A 61 0.45 -5.07 -18.74
N ASN A 62 0.12 -3.79 -18.94
CA ASN A 62 0.48 -3.04 -20.16
C ASN A 62 2.00 -2.84 -20.30
N ARG A 63 2.74 -2.93 -19.18
CA ARG A 63 4.18 -2.60 -19.11
C ARG A 63 5.04 -3.67 -18.43
N GLY A 64 4.44 -4.69 -17.82
CA GLY A 64 5.08 -5.77 -17.06
C GLY A 64 4.57 -5.82 -15.61
N VAL A 65 4.56 -7.01 -14.98
CA VAL A 65 3.99 -7.18 -13.60
C VAL A 65 4.77 -6.36 -12.57
N VAL A 66 6.08 -6.21 -12.76
CA VAL A 66 6.95 -5.49 -11.82
C VAL A 66 6.65 -3.99 -11.84
N GLU A 67 6.47 -3.44 -13.03
CA GLU A 67 6.11 -2.05 -13.27
C GLU A 67 4.72 -1.74 -12.69
N ASP A 68 3.73 -2.59 -12.95
CA ASP A 68 2.36 -2.40 -12.44
C ASP A 68 2.30 -2.48 -10.90
N VAL A 69 3.06 -3.40 -10.28
CA VAL A 69 3.14 -3.50 -8.81
C VAL A 69 3.82 -2.26 -8.22
N ALA A 70 4.84 -1.70 -8.89
CA ALA A 70 5.48 -0.47 -8.46
C ALA A 70 4.50 0.71 -8.50
N ASP A 71 3.72 0.84 -9.58
CA ASP A 71 2.71 1.89 -9.75
C ASP A 71 1.61 1.80 -8.68
N VAL A 72 1.09 0.58 -8.42
CA VAL A 72 0.10 0.35 -7.36
C VAL A 72 0.67 0.72 -6.00
N ARG A 73 1.92 0.35 -5.71
CA ARG A 73 2.58 0.69 -4.46
C ARG A 73 2.74 2.20 -4.31
N GLU A 74 3.14 2.91 -5.36
CA GLU A 74 3.24 4.36 -5.34
C GLU A 74 1.88 5.03 -5.12
N ALA A 75 0.84 4.56 -5.81
CA ALA A 75 -0.51 5.07 -5.63
C ALA A 75 -1.02 4.87 -4.19
N MET A 76 -0.77 3.70 -3.61
CA MET A 76 -1.12 3.39 -2.22
C MET A 76 -0.40 4.34 -1.24
N LEU A 77 0.91 4.54 -1.42
CA LEU A 77 1.69 5.44 -0.56
C LEU A 77 1.21 6.89 -0.65
N ARG A 78 0.87 7.37 -1.85
CA ARG A 78 0.29 8.71 -2.04
C ARG A 78 -1.06 8.84 -1.33
N ALA A 79 -1.94 7.86 -1.51
CA ALA A 79 -3.25 7.85 -0.85
C ALA A 79 -3.12 7.83 0.69
N GLU A 80 -2.15 7.07 1.23
CA GLU A 80 -1.85 7.08 2.67
C GLU A 80 -1.36 8.46 3.14
N GLN A 81 -0.45 9.09 2.40
CA GLN A 81 0.06 10.43 2.72
C GLN A 81 -1.02 11.50 2.67
N GLU A 82 -1.87 11.49 1.64
CA GLU A 82 -3.00 12.42 1.50
C GLU A 82 -4.00 12.24 2.65
N ARG A 83 -4.32 10.99 2.99
CA ARG A 83 -5.21 10.66 4.11
C ARG A 83 -4.62 11.13 5.45
N ASP A 84 -3.35 10.84 5.69
CA ASP A 84 -2.65 11.25 6.92
C ASP A 84 -2.59 12.79 7.02
N GLY A 85 -2.37 13.48 5.90
CA GLY A 85 -2.46 14.94 5.80
C GLY A 85 -3.84 15.48 6.18
N ALA A 86 -4.92 14.92 5.60
CA ALA A 86 -6.29 15.31 5.91
C ALA A 86 -6.65 15.06 7.40
N TYR A 87 -6.15 13.97 7.98
CA TYR A 87 -6.34 13.70 9.42
C TYR A 87 -5.62 14.73 10.29
N ARG A 88 -4.40 15.13 9.93
CA ARG A 88 -3.65 16.15 10.66
C ARG A 88 -4.30 17.54 10.55
N GLU A 89 -4.77 17.92 9.36
CA GLU A 89 -5.53 19.17 9.18
C GLU A 89 -6.80 19.19 10.04
N ARG A 90 -7.56 18.08 10.05
CA ARG A 90 -8.72 17.93 10.94
C ARG A 90 -8.29 18.05 12.41
N ALA A 91 -7.18 17.44 12.81
CA ALA A 91 -6.68 17.49 14.17
C ALA A 91 -6.36 18.93 14.62
N HIS A 92 -5.80 19.78 13.75
CA HIS A 92 -5.62 21.21 14.04
C HIS A 92 -6.94 21.92 14.36
N PHE A 93 -8.00 21.68 13.60
CA PHE A 93 -9.31 22.28 13.89
C PHE A 93 -9.91 21.77 15.20
N VAL A 94 -9.74 20.48 15.51
CA VAL A 94 -10.19 19.91 16.79
C VAL A 94 -9.38 20.49 17.96
N ALA A 95 -8.06 20.66 17.81
CA ALA A 95 -7.20 21.30 18.81
C ALA A 95 -7.60 22.76 19.07
N TYR A 96 -7.93 23.50 18.01
CA TYR A 96 -8.49 24.84 18.12
C TYR A 96 -9.85 24.82 18.83
N LEU A 97 -10.75 23.90 18.50
CA LEU A 97 -12.02 23.79 19.20
C LEU A 97 -11.84 23.48 20.70
N ALA A 98 -10.87 22.62 21.03
CA ALA A 98 -10.51 22.28 22.40
C ALA A 98 -9.82 23.42 23.17
N SER A 99 -9.31 24.45 22.49
CA SER A 99 -8.81 25.67 23.17
C SER A 99 -9.92 26.66 23.50
N LEU A 100 -11.06 26.58 22.80
CA LEU A 100 -12.22 27.45 23.01
C LEU A 100 -13.19 26.95 24.08
N TYR A 101 -13.24 25.63 24.29
CA TYR A 101 -14.22 24.96 25.14
C TYR A 101 -13.54 24.00 26.11
N PRO A 102 -14.14 23.72 27.28
CA PRO A 102 -13.63 22.69 28.18
C PRO A 102 -13.48 21.36 27.44
N ALA A 103 -12.27 20.82 27.46
CA ALA A 103 -11.92 19.60 26.75
C ALA A 103 -10.98 18.73 27.56
N HIS A 104 -10.95 17.44 27.24
CA HIS A 104 -10.00 16.49 27.80
C HIS A 104 -9.75 15.33 26.82
N ILE A 105 -8.71 14.54 27.08
CA ILE A 105 -8.34 13.38 26.25
C ILE A 105 -8.34 12.10 27.06
N GLY A 106 -9.10 11.10 26.62
CA GLY A 106 -9.14 9.77 27.24
C GLY A 106 -9.25 8.65 26.21
N HIS A 107 -9.17 7.42 26.68
CA HIS A 107 -9.46 6.22 25.89
C HIS A 107 -10.88 5.76 26.24
N THR A 108 -11.86 6.49 25.72
CA THR A 108 -13.26 6.35 26.15
C THR A 108 -14.11 5.50 25.22
N ASP A 109 -13.59 5.08 24.08
CA ASP A 109 -14.26 4.18 23.15
C ASP A 109 -13.92 2.73 23.51
N PRO A 110 -14.89 1.92 23.99
CA PRO A 110 -14.65 0.52 24.32
C PRO A 110 -14.35 -0.34 23.09
N ASP A 111 -14.82 0.06 21.90
CA ASP A 111 -14.59 -0.65 20.64
C ASP A 111 -13.23 -0.27 20.02
N ALA A 112 -12.61 0.83 20.49
CA ALA A 112 -11.30 1.31 20.06
C ALA A 112 -10.43 1.76 21.26
N PRO A 113 -10.07 0.83 22.18
CA PRO A 113 -9.43 1.18 23.45
C PRO A 113 -8.03 1.79 23.30
N ASP A 114 -7.34 1.54 22.18
CA ASP A 114 -6.01 2.07 21.90
C ASP A 114 -6.04 3.47 21.26
N TRP A 115 -7.23 3.98 20.94
CA TRP A 115 -7.36 5.28 20.30
C TRP A 115 -7.65 6.37 21.33
N ALA A 116 -6.83 7.41 21.29
CA ALA A 116 -7.09 8.62 22.06
C ALA A 116 -8.32 9.34 21.50
N VAL A 117 -9.23 9.70 22.39
CA VAL A 117 -10.46 10.43 22.10
C VAL A 117 -10.37 11.80 22.75
N VAL A 118 -10.42 12.86 21.93
CA VAL A 118 -10.59 14.22 22.43
C VAL A 118 -12.08 14.46 22.63
N ILE A 119 -12.48 14.75 23.86
CA ILE A 119 -13.85 15.08 24.25
C ILE A 119 -13.92 16.59 24.48
N VAL A 120 -14.84 17.26 23.80
CA VAL A 120 -15.08 18.70 23.93
C VAL A 120 -16.51 18.95 24.41
N GLN A 121 -16.65 19.73 25.48
CA GLN A 121 -17.95 20.11 26.06
C GLN A 121 -18.38 21.47 25.52
N THR A 122 -19.42 21.49 24.68
CA THR A 122 -19.92 22.73 24.08
C THR A 122 -21.33 23.05 24.55
N PRO A 123 -21.81 24.30 24.38
CA PRO A 123 -23.21 24.62 24.66
C PRO A 123 -24.24 23.87 23.81
N ALA A 124 -23.82 23.22 22.72
CA ALA A 124 -24.68 22.38 21.89
C ALA A 124 -24.67 20.91 22.34
N GLY A 125 -23.84 20.55 23.32
CA GLY A 125 -23.61 19.19 23.78
C GLY A 125 -22.15 18.75 23.63
N GLN A 126 -21.87 17.52 24.05
CA GLN A 126 -20.55 16.92 23.93
C GLN A 126 -20.24 16.59 22.46
N MET A 127 -18.97 16.68 22.07
CA MET A 127 -18.50 16.17 20.79
C MET A 127 -17.17 15.46 20.98
N SER A 128 -16.93 14.38 20.24
CA SER A 128 -15.68 13.63 20.34
C SER A 128 -15.05 13.28 18.99
N TRP A 129 -13.72 13.19 18.99
CA TRP A 129 -12.93 12.77 17.84
C TRP A 129 -11.77 11.88 18.26
N HIS A 130 -11.60 10.80 17.52
CA HIS A 130 -10.39 9.99 17.54
C HIS A 130 -9.21 10.79 16.97
N VAL A 131 -8.10 10.79 17.68
CA VAL A 131 -6.84 11.42 17.29
C VAL A 131 -5.71 10.39 17.30
N THR A 132 -4.83 10.48 16.31
CA THR A 132 -3.70 9.56 16.21
C THR A 132 -2.60 9.97 17.17
N THR A 133 -1.75 9.02 17.59
CA THR A 133 -0.57 9.30 18.43
C THR A 133 0.37 10.34 17.80
N ARG A 134 0.42 10.42 16.46
CA ARG A 134 1.30 11.34 15.72
C ARG A 134 0.86 12.81 15.78
N ASP A 135 -0.41 13.06 16.07
CA ASP A 135 -0.99 14.40 16.14
C ASP A 135 -1.20 14.87 17.60
N MET A 136 -0.74 14.09 18.57
CA MET A 136 -0.88 14.39 19.99
C MET A 136 -0.09 15.63 20.42
N ASP A 137 0.93 16.03 19.64
CA ASP A 137 1.66 17.28 19.79
C ASP A 137 0.75 18.51 19.68
N LEU A 138 -0.36 18.41 18.93
CA LEU A 138 -1.32 19.51 18.77
C LEU A 138 -2.19 19.75 20.00
N PHE A 139 -2.17 18.84 20.97
CA PHE A 139 -3.09 18.85 22.12
C PHE A 139 -2.36 18.96 23.47
N GLU A 140 -1.14 19.49 23.49
CA GLU A 140 -0.36 19.68 24.73
C GLU A 140 -1.11 20.51 25.80
N HIS A 141 -1.99 21.43 25.38
CA HIS A 141 -2.82 22.25 26.26
C HIS A 141 -4.06 21.53 26.82
N VAL A 142 -4.38 20.34 26.32
CA VAL A 142 -5.60 19.63 26.68
C VAL A 142 -5.30 18.60 27.79
N PRO A 143 -5.98 18.68 28.94
CA PRO A 143 -5.73 17.75 30.04
C PRO A 143 -6.15 16.32 29.69
N ARG A 144 -5.49 15.34 30.31
CA ARG A 144 -5.88 13.92 30.21
C ARG A 144 -7.10 13.63 31.09
N SER A 145 -7.94 12.68 30.68
CA SER A 145 -9.07 12.20 31.45
C SER A 145 -8.62 11.68 32.81
N TYR A 146 -9.38 12.01 33.84
CA TYR A 146 -9.28 11.46 35.19
C TYR A 146 -10.68 11.03 35.63
N PRO A 147 -10.82 10.14 36.63
CA PRO A 147 -12.10 9.51 36.96
C PRO A 147 -13.28 10.45 37.26
N SER A 148 -13.02 11.71 37.62
CA SER A 148 -14.07 12.71 37.88
C SER A 148 -14.46 13.56 36.65
N LEU A 149 -13.85 13.35 35.47
CA LEU A 149 -14.31 13.99 34.23
C LEU A 149 -15.48 13.23 33.60
N PRO A 150 -16.43 13.94 32.98
CA PRO A 150 -17.53 13.30 32.26
C PRO A 150 -16.98 12.43 31.12
N GLY A 151 -17.35 11.15 31.11
CA GLY A 151 -17.05 10.25 30.00
C GLY A 151 -17.85 10.58 28.73
N TRP A 152 -17.74 9.71 27.73
CA TRP A 152 -18.52 9.82 26.50
C TRP A 152 -20.02 9.78 26.78
N ASP A 153 -20.79 10.71 26.20
CA ASP A 153 -22.25 10.84 26.43
C ASP A 153 -23.11 9.94 25.52
N GLY A 154 -22.49 9.04 24.74
CA GLY A 154 -23.19 8.09 23.87
C GLY A 154 -23.65 8.65 22.51
N HIS A 155 -23.17 9.84 22.12
CA HIS A 155 -23.60 10.46 20.86
C HIS A 155 -23.11 9.74 19.60
N THR A 156 -23.94 9.74 18.55
CA THR A 156 -23.53 9.25 17.22
C THR A 156 -22.72 10.29 16.45
N THR A 157 -22.06 9.85 15.37
CA THR A 157 -21.35 10.74 14.44
C THR A 157 -22.27 11.82 13.85
N ASP A 158 -23.52 11.48 13.52
CA ASP A 158 -24.47 12.44 12.96
C ASP A 158 -24.88 13.48 14.00
N GLN A 159 -25.18 13.06 15.23
CA GLN A 159 -25.49 13.97 16.34
C GLN A 159 -24.33 14.93 16.62
N LYS A 160 -23.08 14.46 16.56
CA LYS A 160 -21.90 15.32 16.67
C LYS A 160 -21.89 16.42 15.61
N TYR A 161 -22.16 16.07 14.35
CA TYR A 161 -22.16 17.06 13.26
C TYR A 161 -23.34 18.01 13.31
N GLU A 162 -24.52 17.56 13.78
CA GLU A 162 -25.65 18.45 14.08
C GLU A 162 -25.28 19.48 15.16
N ARG A 163 -24.62 19.04 16.24
CA ARG A 163 -24.13 19.91 17.32
C ARG A 163 -23.10 20.93 16.80
N LEU A 164 -22.15 20.49 15.97
CA LEU A 164 -21.17 21.38 15.35
C LEU A 164 -21.85 22.43 14.47
N ARG A 165 -22.85 22.03 13.67
CA ARG A 165 -23.65 22.95 12.85
C ARG A 165 -24.44 23.93 13.73
N ALA A 166 -24.95 23.50 14.88
CA ALA A 166 -25.63 24.41 15.80
C ALA A 166 -24.70 25.51 16.33
N LEU A 167 -23.40 25.23 16.50
CA LEU A 167 -22.42 26.24 16.90
C LEU A 167 -22.15 27.27 15.81
N THR A 168 -22.15 26.88 14.53
CA THR A 168 -21.90 27.82 13.42
C THR A 168 -23.08 28.75 13.14
N LEU A 169 -24.29 28.33 13.52
CA LEU A 169 -25.52 29.13 13.39
C LEU A 169 -25.72 30.12 14.55
N ARG A 170 -24.95 30.00 15.64
CA ARG A 170 -25.00 30.97 16.74
C ARG A 170 -24.35 32.28 16.28
N ARG A 171 -25.03 33.41 16.54
CA ARG A 171 -24.43 34.74 16.37
C ARG A 171 -23.23 34.88 17.31
N LYS A 172 -22.09 35.26 16.76
CA LYS A 172 -20.96 35.75 17.57
C LYS A 172 -21.40 37.09 18.18
N HIS A 173 -21.45 37.14 19.51
CA HIS A 173 -21.65 38.38 20.26
C HIS A 173 -20.36 39.20 20.28
#